data_AF-W7YFK6-F1
#
_entry.id   AF-W7YFK6-F1
#
_cell.length_a   1.000
_cell.length_b   1.000
_cell.length_c   1.000
_cell.angle_alpha   90.00
_cell.angle_beta   90.00
_cell.angle_gamma   90.00
#
_symmetry.space_group_name_H-M   'P 1'
#
loop_
_entity.id
_entity.type
_entity.pdbx_description
1 polymer ?
#
loop_
_entity_poly.entity_id
_entity_poly.type
_entity_poly.pdbx_seq_one_letter_code
_entity_poly.pdbx_strand_id
1 'polypeptide(L)'
;MKVHVTDLKPGDLLQTDTYNELGLHVLQKGTYLQSEEISKLMQHGVNYVDIETAFIAEEADRSFDIHPLQQELLLRTKPHLENAVNGFESLFIEALATGKFNNTVVDDILEPLIDQLKEQKDVVSLMLAFNHEDDYTYNHSMQVSILSYYIATWLGYSKNEPMRQGEQVIYMMLVNV
;
A
#
# COMPACT_ATOMS: atom_id res chain seq x y z
N MET A 1 16.62 -9.30 -26.27
CA MET A 1 15.70 -9.94 -27.25
C MET A 1 14.31 -9.39 -27.00
N LYS A 2 13.61 -8.89 -28.03
CA LYS A 2 12.28 -8.30 -27.85
C LYS A 2 11.21 -9.40 -27.81
N VAL A 3 10.47 -9.48 -26.71
CA VAL A 3 9.47 -10.52 -26.44
C VAL A 3 8.15 -9.87 -26.08
N HIS A 4 7.04 -10.47 -26.53
CA HIS A 4 5.71 -10.02 -26.17
C HIS A 4 5.40 -10.37 -24.72
N VAL A 5 4.71 -9.50 -23.99
CA VAL A 5 4.52 -9.67 -22.54
C VAL A 5 3.79 -10.97 -22.16
N THR A 6 2.92 -11.50 -23.04
CA THR A 6 2.25 -12.79 -22.82
C THR A 6 3.15 -14.01 -22.94
N ASP A 7 4.31 -13.87 -23.61
CA ASP A 7 5.25 -14.96 -23.86
C ASP A 7 6.40 -14.96 -22.86
N LEU A 8 6.42 -13.99 -21.94
CA LEU A 8 7.39 -13.87 -20.86
C LEU A 8 7.25 -15.02 -19.87
N LYS A 9 8.38 -15.49 -19.37
CA LYS A 9 8.42 -16.53 -18.36
C LYS A 9 9.01 -15.99 -17.06
N PRO A 10 8.50 -16.47 -15.91
CA PRO A 10 9.16 -16.24 -14.63
C PRO A 10 10.65 -16.62 -14.71
N GLY A 11 11.53 -15.68 -14.36
CA GLY A 11 12.99 -15.83 -14.42
C GLY A 11 13.68 -15.08 -15.57
N ASP A 12 12.96 -14.53 -16.54
CA ASP A 12 13.55 -13.72 -17.61
C ASP A 12 14.15 -12.39 -17.07
N LEU A 13 15.29 -11.94 -17.58
CA LEU A 13 15.96 -10.72 -17.09
C LEU A 13 15.73 -9.53 -18.03
N LEU A 14 15.23 -8.41 -17.52
CA LEU A 14 15.00 -7.20 -18.30
C LEU A 14 16.31 -6.49 -18.69
N GLN A 15 16.53 -6.22 -19.97
CA GLN A 15 17.78 -5.60 -20.46
C GLN A 15 17.78 -4.08 -20.50
N THR A 16 16.60 -3.46 -20.49
CA THR A 16 16.44 -2.00 -20.55
C THR A 16 15.30 -1.55 -19.67
N ASP A 17 15.36 -0.30 -19.21
CA ASP A 17 14.24 0.34 -18.54
C ASP A 17 13.00 0.28 -19.43
N THR A 18 11.88 -0.12 -18.85
CA THR A 18 10.61 -0.26 -19.56
C THR A 18 9.67 0.86 -19.17
N TYR A 19 9.07 1.48 -20.19
CA TYR A 19 8.11 2.56 -20.05
C TYR A 19 6.83 2.20 -20.80
N ASN A 20 5.70 2.69 -20.33
CA ASN A 20 4.45 2.59 -21.09
C ASN A 20 4.34 3.69 -22.14
N GLU A 21 3.25 3.68 -22.91
CA GLU A 21 3.02 4.67 -23.99
C GLU A 21 2.91 6.12 -23.48
N LEU A 22 2.63 6.31 -22.18
CA LEU A 22 2.56 7.62 -21.53
C LEU A 22 3.93 8.09 -21.01
N GLY A 23 4.99 7.31 -21.20
CA GLY A 23 6.33 7.60 -20.69
C GLY A 23 6.50 7.35 -19.18
N LEU A 24 5.54 6.69 -18.53
CA LEU A 24 5.67 6.26 -17.15
C LEU A 24 6.66 5.10 -17.08
N HIS A 25 7.64 5.20 -16.19
CA HIS A 25 8.57 4.14 -15.91
C HIS A 25 7.88 2.99 -15.17
N VAL A 26 7.91 1.79 -15.73
CA VAL A 26 7.20 0.60 -15.21
C VAL A 26 8.17 -0.35 -14.50
N LEU A 27 9.31 -0.67 -15.12
CA LEU A 27 10.33 -1.55 -14.55
C LEU A 27 11.74 -1.06 -14.92
N GLN A 28 12.69 -1.25 -14.01
CA GLN A 28 14.09 -0.91 -14.20
C GLN A 28 14.84 -2.01 -14.97
N LYS A 29 15.86 -1.61 -15.73
CA LYS A 29 16.85 -2.53 -16.29
C LYS A 29 17.44 -3.40 -15.18
N GLY A 30 17.58 -4.70 -15.45
CA GLY A 30 18.16 -5.68 -14.53
C GLY A 30 17.13 -6.34 -13.61
N THR A 31 15.84 -6.03 -13.76
CA THR A 31 14.77 -6.73 -13.04
C THR A 31 14.56 -8.13 -13.59
N TYR A 32 14.53 -9.13 -12.70
CA TYR A 32 14.05 -10.47 -13.04
C TYR A 32 12.52 -10.47 -13.05
N LEU A 33 11.94 -10.90 -14.16
CA LEU A 33 10.51 -10.92 -14.39
C LEU A 33 9.92 -12.13 -13.67
N GLN A 34 9.13 -11.91 -12.63
CA GLN A 34 8.26 -12.94 -12.05
C GLN A 34 6.81 -12.66 -12.48
N SER A 35 5.87 -13.51 -12.05
CA SER A 35 4.44 -13.35 -12.40
C SER A 35 3.89 -11.96 -12.06
N GLU A 36 4.41 -11.33 -11.00
CA GLU A 36 4.01 -9.99 -10.57
C GLU A 36 4.54 -8.89 -11.51
N GLU A 37 5.81 -8.93 -11.92
CA GLU A 37 6.38 -8.00 -12.88
C GLU A 37 5.70 -8.13 -14.25
N ILE A 38 5.43 -9.36 -14.69
CA ILE A 38 4.69 -9.63 -15.94
C ILE A 38 3.28 -9.04 -15.84
N SER A 39 2.62 -9.18 -14.68
CA SER A 39 1.30 -8.58 -14.43
C SER A 39 1.34 -7.06 -14.44
N LYS A 40 2.36 -6.43 -13.84
CA LYS A 40 2.57 -4.97 -13.89
C LYS A 40 2.75 -4.49 -15.33
N LEU A 41 3.54 -5.19 -16.14
CA LEU A 41 3.71 -4.87 -17.56
C LEU A 41 2.37 -4.90 -18.31
N MET A 42 1.55 -5.94 -18.09
CA MET A 42 0.22 -6.05 -18.70
C MET A 42 -0.73 -4.94 -18.21
N GLN A 43 -0.76 -4.66 -16.91
CA GLN A 43 -1.62 -3.64 -16.32
C GLN A 43 -1.31 -2.24 -16.83
N HIS A 44 -0.03 -1.96 -17.07
CA HIS A 44 0.42 -0.67 -17.61
C HIS A 44 0.41 -0.62 -19.15
N GLY A 45 -0.15 -1.62 -19.83
CA GLY A 45 -0.31 -1.64 -21.29
C GLY A 45 1.01 -1.76 -22.05
N VAL A 46 2.05 -2.33 -21.42
CA VAL A 46 3.31 -2.62 -22.11
C VAL A 46 3.13 -3.89 -22.93
N ASN A 47 3.31 -3.78 -24.24
CA ASN A 47 3.11 -4.92 -25.16
C ASN A 47 4.40 -5.73 -25.37
N TYR A 48 5.56 -5.08 -25.34
CA TYR A 48 6.85 -5.71 -25.62
C TYR A 48 7.96 -5.21 -24.71
N VAL A 49 8.86 -6.10 -24.32
CA VAL A 49 10.04 -5.79 -23.51
C VAL A 49 11.28 -6.49 -24.05
N ASP A 50 12.45 -5.92 -23.77
CA ASP A 50 13.73 -6.52 -24.11
C ASP A 50 14.26 -7.35 -22.94
N ILE A 51 14.43 -8.66 -23.15
CA ILE A 51 14.92 -9.60 -22.13
C ILE A 51 16.21 -10.33 -22.54
N GLU A 52 16.90 -10.85 -21.53
CA GLU A 52 17.98 -11.81 -21.60
C GLU A 52 17.49 -13.14 -21.05
N THR A 53 17.56 -14.19 -21.87
CA THR A 53 17.08 -15.53 -21.50
C THR A 53 18.05 -16.14 -20.51
N ALA A 54 17.72 -16.10 -19.22
CA ALA A 54 18.51 -16.76 -18.18
C ALA A 54 18.09 -18.24 -18.08
N PHE A 55 19.06 -19.15 -18.20
CA PHE A 55 18.86 -20.55 -17.81
C PHE A 55 18.68 -20.60 -16.30
N ILE A 56 17.61 -21.30 -15.87
CA ILE A 56 17.15 -21.47 -14.50
C ILE A 56 18.32 -21.73 -13.55
N ALA A 57 18.48 -20.86 -12.56
CA ALA A 57 19.05 -21.23 -11.28
C ALA A 57 17.96 -21.00 -10.23
N GLU A 58 17.57 -22.09 -9.60
CA GLU A 58 16.55 -22.22 -8.57
C GLU A 58 16.74 -21.20 -7.44
N GLU A 59 15.60 -20.74 -6.92
CA GLU A 59 15.44 -20.22 -5.55
C GLU A 59 16.46 -19.17 -5.09
N ALA A 60 16.44 -18.00 -5.74
CA ALA A 60 16.94 -16.78 -5.11
C ALA A 60 15.77 -16.02 -4.49
N ASP A 61 15.45 -16.41 -3.26
CA ASP A 61 14.82 -15.58 -2.22
C ASP A 61 15.08 -14.08 -2.45
N ARG A 62 14.07 -13.33 -2.91
CA ARG A 62 14.12 -11.87 -2.97
C ARG A 62 12.73 -11.28 -2.71
N SER A 63 12.56 -10.91 -1.45
CA SER A 63 11.86 -9.71 -1.01
C SER A 63 11.79 -8.64 -2.10
N PHE A 64 10.61 -8.03 -2.27
CA PHE A 64 10.49 -6.71 -2.89
C PHE A 64 11.63 -5.84 -2.35
N ASP A 65 12.55 -5.42 -3.23
CA ASP A 65 13.58 -4.45 -2.87
C ASP A 65 12.89 -3.10 -2.66
N ILE A 66 12.27 -2.96 -1.49
CA ILE A 66 11.82 -1.68 -0.97
C ILE A 66 13.10 -0.83 -0.86
N HIS A 67 13.13 0.31 -1.56
CA HIS A 67 14.25 1.24 -1.48
C HIS A 67 14.60 1.46 0.01
N PRO A 68 15.87 1.41 0.45
CA PRO A 68 16.21 1.38 1.88
C PRO A 68 15.55 2.51 2.70
N LEU A 69 15.36 3.67 2.06
CA LEU A 69 14.65 4.83 2.62
C LEU A 69 13.15 4.55 2.82
N GLN A 70 12.47 3.92 1.86
CA GLN A 70 11.08 3.48 2.00
C GLN A 70 10.95 2.37 3.04
N GLN A 71 11.92 1.47 3.16
CA GLN A 71 11.88 0.40 4.15
C GLN A 71 12.02 0.97 5.57
N GLU A 72 12.92 1.95 5.76
CA GLU A 72 13.02 2.72 6.99
C GLU A 72 11.72 3.47 7.31
N LEU A 73 11.13 4.14 6.32
CA LEU A 73 9.86 4.85 6.47
C LEU A 73 8.71 3.89 6.88
N LEU A 74 8.65 2.71 6.27
CA LEU A 74 7.67 1.68 6.56
C LEU A 74 7.83 1.15 7.99
N LEU A 75 9.07 0.87 8.41
CA LEU A 75 9.42 0.47 9.78
C LEU A 75 9.02 1.54 10.81
N ARG A 76 9.16 2.82 10.46
CA ARG A 76 8.72 3.93 11.31
C ARG A 76 7.21 4.03 11.38
N THR A 77 6.48 3.72 10.31
CA THR A 77 5.01 3.86 10.27
C THR A 77 4.28 2.71 10.96
N LYS A 78 4.84 1.49 10.89
CA LYS A 78 4.26 0.29 11.48
C LYS A 78 3.78 0.43 12.93
N PRO A 79 4.58 0.93 13.90
CA PRO A 79 4.13 1.06 15.28
C PRO A 79 2.97 2.06 15.45
N HIS A 80 2.90 3.12 14.64
CA HIS A 80 1.77 4.06 14.69
C HIS A 80 0.48 3.42 14.20
N LEU A 81 0.59 2.55 13.20
CA LEU A 81 -0.54 1.82 12.65
C LEU A 81 -1.05 0.76 13.62
N GLU A 82 -0.15 -0.02 14.25
CA GLU A 82 -0.51 -0.98 15.31
C GLU A 82 -1.17 -0.29 16.50
N ASN A 83 -0.62 0.84 16.95
CA ASN A 83 -1.23 1.65 18.01
C ASN A 83 -2.62 2.15 17.60
N ALA A 84 -2.79 2.54 16.34
CA ALA A 84 -4.07 3.00 15.85
C ALA A 84 -5.10 1.88 15.80
N VAL A 85 -4.73 0.67 15.36
CA VAL A 85 -5.61 -0.51 15.37
C VAL A 85 -6.07 -0.82 16.80
N ASN A 86 -5.17 -0.84 17.78
CA ASN A 86 -5.52 -1.08 19.19
C ASN A 86 -6.43 0.02 19.76
N GLY A 87 -6.17 1.27 19.38
CA GLY A 87 -7.00 2.40 19.74
C GLY A 87 -8.41 2.29 19.14
N PHE A 88 -8.52 1.85 17.89
CA PHE A 88 -9.80 1.59 17.25
C PHE A 88 -10.56 0.44 17.87
N GLU A 89 -9.90 -0.67 18.15
CA GLU A 89 -10.53 -1.78 18.87
C GLU A 89 -11.14 -1.28 20.19
N SER A 90 -10.40 -0.48 20.95
CA SER A 90 -10.89 0.11 22.22
C SER A 90 -12.12 1.01 22.01
N LEU A 91 -12.12 1.84 20.96
CA LEU A 91 -13.25 2.71 20.59
C LEU A 91 -14.48 1.92 20.16
N PHE A 92 -14.29 0.85 19.37
CA PHE A 92 -15.38 -0.03 18.95
C PHE A 92 -16.00 -0.75 20.15
N ILE A 93 -15.18 -1.24 21.07
CA ILE A 93 -15.66 -1.87 22.31
C ILE A 93 -16.44 -0.87 23.18
N GLU A 94 -15.96 0.37 23.31
CA GLU A 94 -16.65 1.43 24.05
C GLU A 94 -18.01 1.78 23.41
N ALA A 95 -18.02 1.93 22.08
CA ALA A 95 -19.23 2.20 21.30
C ALA A 95 -20.25 1.07 21.45
N LEU A 96 -19.83 -0.19 21.35
CA LEU A 96 -20.67 -1.37 21.57
C LEU A 96 -21.26 -1.41 22.99
N ALA A 97 -20.46 -1.08 24.00
CA ALA A 97 -20.87 -1.17 25.39
C ALA A 97 -21.80 -0.02 25.82
N THR A 98 -21.60 1.18 25.27
CA THR A 98 -22.23 2.41 25.79
C THR A 98 -23.11 3.15 24.77
N GLY A 99 -23.05 2.77 23.49
CA GLY A 99 -23.66 3.48 22.37
C GLY A 99 -23.00 4.84 22.07
N LYS A 100 -21.83 5.12 22.65
CA LYS A 100 -21.07 6.36 22.52
C LYS A 100 -19.58 6.05 22.55
N PHE A 101 -18.78 6.99 22.06
CA PHE A 101 -17.33 6.94 22.19
C PHE A 101 -16.78 8.35 22.30
N ASN A 102 -15.54 8.47 22.77
CA ASN A 102 -14.90 9.77 22.94
C ASN A 102 -14.22 10.23 21.63
N ASN A 103 -14.77 11.25 20.98
CA ASN A 103 -14.20 11.84 19.76
C ASN A 103 -12.76 12.35 19.94
N THR A 104 -12.39 12.84 21.13
CA THR A 104 -11.00 13.31 21.35
C THR A 104 -10.00 12.16 21.31
N VAL A 105 -10.41 10.95 21.67
CA VAL A 105 -9.57 9.75 21.59
C VAL A 105 -9.36 9.35 20.11
N VAL A 106 -10.34 9.60 19.25
CA VAL A 106 -10.20 9.38 17.79
C VAL A 106 -9.11 10.28 17.22
N ASP A 107 -9.12 11.56 17.57
CA ASP A 107 -8.12 12.54 17.11
C ASP A 107 -6.71 12.16 17.61
N ASP A 108 -6.59 11.82 18.90
CA ASP A 108 -5.32 11.40 19.53
C ASP A 108 -4.71 10.16 18.87
N ILE A 109 -5.55 9.26 18.34
CA ILE A 109 -5.13 8.05 17.62
C ILE A 109 -4.71 8.38 16.18
N LEU A 110 -5.48 9.22 15.48
CA LEU A 110 -5.33 9.44 14.04
C LEU A 110 -4.25 10.47 13.69
N GLU A 111 -4.09 11.54 14.47
CA GLU A 111 -3.10 12.58 14.19
C GLU A 111 -1.67 12.02 14.03
N PRO A 112 -1.15 11.18 14.96
CA PRO A 112 0.19 10.63 14.84
C PRO A 112 0.36 9.73 13.61
N LEU A 113 -0.69 8.98 13.26
CA LEU A 113 -0.67 8.10 12.10
C LEU A 113 -0.64 8.92 10.81
N ILE A 114 -1.52 9.91 10.69
CA ILE A 114 -1.61 10.78 9.51
C ILE A 114 -0.30 11.53 9.27
N ASP A 115 0.37 11.98 10.33
CA ASP A 115 1.68 12.62 10.21
C ASP A 115 2.74 11.69 9.63
N GLN A 116 2.73 10.39 9.98
CA GLN A 116 3.60 9.42 9.31
C GLN A 116 3.18 9.18 7.86
N LEU A 117 1.87 9.08 7.58
CA LEU A 117 1.34 8.82 6.23
C LEU A 117 1.67 9.94 5.23
N LYS A 118 1.80 11.20 5.67
CA LYS A 118 2.24 12.31 4.82
C LYS A 118 3.65 12.09 4.25
N GLU A 119 4.52 11.41 4.99
CA GLU A 119 5.88 11.10 4.56
C GLU A 119 5.92 9.85 3.66
N GLN A 120 4.94 8.96 3.78
CA GLN A 120 4.82 7.74 3.00
C GLN A 120 4.30 8.01 1.58
N LYS A 121 5.16 7.77 0.58
CA LYS A 121 4.79 7.88 -0.84
C LYS A 121 4.45 6.54 -1.48
N ASP A 122 4.90 5.44 -0.88
CA ASP A 122 4.66 4.10 -1.38
C ASP A 122 3.46 3.46 -0.68
N VAL A 123 2.27 3.87 -1.11
CA VAL A 123 1.00 3.41 -0.53
C VAL A 123 0.79 1.90 -0.74
N VAL A 124 1.32 1.34 -1.84
CA VAL A 124 1.15 -0.09 -2.14
C VAL A 124 1.99 -0.94 -1.18
N SER A 125 3.26 -0.60 -0.98
CA SER A 125 4.10 -1.29 0.01
C SER A 125 3.54 -1.14 1.42
N LEU A 126 2.99 0.03 1.75
CA LEU A 126 2.29 0.25 3.00
C LEU A 126 1.13 -0.76 3.16
N MET A 127 0.21 -0.84 2.19
CA MET A 127 -0.95 -1.75 2.27
C MET A 127 -0.54 -3.22 2.34
N LEU A 128 0.45 -3.64 1.55
CA LEU A 128 0.94 -5.02 1.55
C LEU A 128 1.62 -5.41 2.86
N ALA A 129 2.38 -4.49 3.45
CA ALA A 129 3.05 -4.73 4.73
C ALA A 129 2.08 -4.89 5.91
N PHE A 130 0.83 -4.46 5.74
CA PHE A 130 -0.20 -4.47 6.78
C PHE A 130 -1.37 -5.42 6.47
N ASN A 131 -1.16 -6.38 5.55
CA ASN A 131 -2.10 -7.46 5.32
C ASN A 131 -1.96 -8.53 6.41
N HIS A 132 -2.42 -8.22 7.63
CA HIS A 132 -2.48 -9.15 8.76
C HIS A 132 -3.82 -9.89 8.80
N GLU A 133 -3.79 -11.19 9.09
CA GLU A 133 -4.99 -12.06 9.10
C GLU A 133 -5.83 -11.96 10.39
N ASP A 134 -5.25 -11.48 11.49
CA ASP A 134 -5.93 -11.41 12.79
C ASP A 134 -6.72 -10.10 12.97
N ASP A 135 -7.91 -10.19 13.57
CA ASP A 135 -8.91 -9.12 13.73
C ASP A 135 -9.25 -8.34 12.45
N TYR A 136 -9.86 -9.10 11.52
CA TYR A 136 -10.32 -8.64 10.20
C TYR A 136 -11.07 -7.30 10.25
N THR A 137 -11.97 -7.09 11.21
CA THR A 137 -12.83 -5.90 11.21
C THR A 137 -12.06 -4.62 11.46
N TYR A 138 -11.18 -4.58 12.47
CA TYR A 138 -10.46 -3.36 12.83
C TYR A 138 -9.36 -3.05 11.82
N ASN A 139 -8.62 -4.09 11.40
CA ASN A 139 -7.58 -3.95 10.38
C ASN A 139 -8.15 -3.53 9.02
N HIS A 140 -9.28 -4.12 8.60
CA HIS A 140 -9.94 -3.72 7.35
C HIS A 140 -10.46 -2.28 7.42
N SER A 141 -11.11 -1.91 8.53
CA SER A 141 -11.59 -0.54 8.76
C SER A 141 -10.45 0.47 8.63
N MET A 142 -9.28 0.13 9.18
CA MET A 142 -8.08 0.95 9.09
C MET A 142 -7.52 1.06 7.69
N GLN A 143 -7.38 -0.04 6.97
CA GLN A 143 -6.89 -0.05 5.59
C GLN A 143 -7.78 0.81 4.67
N VAL A 144 -9.10 0.69 4.79
CA VAL A 144 -10.06 1.50 4.01
C VAL A 144 -9.94 2.99 4.36
N SER A 145 -9.71 3.32 5.62
CA SER A 145 -9.55 4.71 6.09
C SER A 145 -8.27 5.35 5.55
N ILE A 146 -7.15 4.62 5.59
CA ILE A 146 -5.87 5.05 5.04
C ILE A 146 -5.98 5.22 3.52
N LEU A 147 -6.63 4.28 2.83
CA LEU A 147 -6.85 4.38 1.38
C LEU A 147 -7.70 5.61 1.03
N SER A 148 -8.75 5.88 1.80
CA SER A 148 -9.61 7.05 1.62
C SER A 148 -8.85 8.36 1.81
N TYR A 149 -7.96 8.42 2.81
CA TYR A 149 -7.05 9.54 3.02
C TYR A 149 -6.16 9.80 1.80
N TYR A 150 -5.54 8.77 1.22
CA TYR A 150 -4.70 8.92 0.03
C TYR A 150 -5.51 9.36 -1.21
N ILE A 151 -6.71 8.79 -1.41
CA ILE A 151 -7.60 9.19 -2.51
C ILE A 151 -7.97 10.67 -2.38
N ALA A 152 -8.37 11.13 -1.19
CA ALA A 152 -8.67 12.54 -0.96
C ALA A 152 -7.45 13.44 -1.19
N THR A 153 -6.25 12.98 -0.79
CA THR A 153 -5.00 13.69 -1.07
C THR A 153 -4.73 13.80 -2.57
N TRP A 154 -4.91 12.72 -3.34
CA TRP A 154 -4.71 12.70 -4.79
C TRP A 154 -5.72 13.56 -5.54
N LEU A 155 -6.95 13.69 -5.02
CA LEU A 155 -7.98 14.56 -5.56
C LEU A 155 -7.75 16.05 -5.25
N GLY A 156 -6.70 16.40 -4.50
CA GLY A 156 -6.31 17.78 -4.23
C GLY A 156 -7.14 18.47 -3.15
N TYR A 157 -7.78 17.71 -2.26
CA TYR A 157 -8.48 18.27 -1.10
C TYR A 157 -7.51 19.01 -0.18
N SER A 158 -7.99 20.06 0.48
CA SER A 158 -7.18 20.91 1.37
C SER A 158 -6.72 20.14 2.62
N LYS A 159 -5.60 20.51 3.26
CA LYS A 159 -4.90 19.68 4.28
C LYS A 159 -5.76 19.04 5.38
N ASN A 160 -6.90 19.61 5.76
CA ASN A 160 -7.77 19.09 6.82
C ASN A 160 -8.90 18.19 6.29
N GLU A 161 -9.15 18.20 4.98
CA GLU A 161 -10.22 17.44 4.36
C GLU A 161 -9.88 15.95 4.16
N PRO A 162 -8.67 15.54 3.72
CA PRO A 162 -8.29 14.13 3.66
C PRO A 162 -8.36 13.43 5.01
N MET A 163 -7.97 14.14 6.08
CA MET A 163 -8.07 13.68 7.46
C MET A 163 -9.53 13.43 7.85
N ARG A 164 -10.43 14.39 7.58
CA ARG A 164 -11.88 14.21 7.77
C ARG A 164 -12.48 13.07 6.96
N GLN A 165 -11.98 12.80 5.75
CA GLN A 165 -12.48 11.68 4.95
C GLN A 165 -12.05 10.33 5.55
N GLY A 166 -10.80 10.22 6.03
CA GLY A 166 -10.34 9.04 6.77
C GLY A 166 -11.14 8.83 8.06
N GLU A 167 -11.33 9.89 8.86
CA GLU A 167 -12.19 9.88 10.05
C GLU A 167 -13.62 9.46 9.72
N GLN A 168 -14.24 10.03 8.67
CA GLN A 168 -15.64 9.74 8.36
C GLN A 168 -15.91 8.26 8.09
N VAL A 169 -14.97 7.56 7.46
CA VAL A 169 -15.07 6.10 7.23
C VAL A 169 -15.14 5.37 8.57
N ILE A 170 -14.28 5.75 9.51
CA ILE A 170 -14.22 5.21 10.87
C ILE A 170 -15.51 5.53 11.63
N TYR A 171 -15.95 6.79 11.62
CA TYR A 171 -17.22 7.21 12.22
C TYR A 171 -18.40 6.43 11.65
N MET A 172 -18.43 6.22 10.33
CA MET A 172 -19.50 5.48 9.67
C MET A 172 -19.49 4.01 10.07
N MET A 173 -18.33 3.41 10.34
CA MET A 173 -18.24 2.05 10.84
C MET A 173 -18.64 1.97 12.32
N LEU A 174 -18.16 2.87 13.18
CA LEU A 174 -18.51 2.93 14.61
C LEU A 174 -20.01 3.12 14.87
N VAL A 175 -20.73 3.83 13.99
CA VAL A 175 -22.17 4.08 14.12
C VAL A 175 -23.02 2.88 13.66
N ASN A 176 -22.44 1.96 12.88
CA ASN A 176 -23.14 0.79 12.33
C ASN A 176 -22.78 -0.53 13.03
N VAL A 177 -22.08 -0.46 14.16
CA VAL A 177 -21.71 -1.59 15.02
C VAL A 177 -22.63 -1.60 16.25
#